data_AF-A0A925MK68-F1
#
_entry.id   AF-A0A925MK68-F1
#
_cell.length_a   1.000
_cell.length_b   1.000
_cell.length_c   1.000
_cell.angle_alpha   90.00
_cell.angle_beta   90.00
_cell.angle_gamma   90.00
#
_symmetry.space_group_name_H-M   'P 1'
#
loop_
_entity.id
_entity.type
_entity.pdbx_description
1 polymer ?
#
loop_
_entity_poly.entity_id
_entity_poly.type
_entity_poly.pdbx_seq_one_letter_code
_entity_poly.pdbx_strand_id
1 'polypeptide(L)'
;EKPYAGRTPHKTLWDVAREILSYADVVIGSLTKDFCVDKGGVIATNDEKLFRRIQSLIQQEGGGLNVIEKKLVALALQKRKHIEAGVVQRMRAVEATWRSQRSGWARRAAPPPSPTI
;
A
#
# COMPACT_ATOMS: atom_id res chain seq x y z
N GLU A 1 16.12 -4.90 40.22
CA GLU A 1 14.89 -5.08 39.41
C GLU A 1 15.29 -5.59 38.02
N LYS A 2 14.73 -6.69 37.54
CA LYS A 2 14.96 -7.24 36.19
C LYS A 2 13.81 -6.79 35.28
N PRO A 3 14.06 -6.29 34.05
CA PRO A 3 12.98 -5.90 33.16
C PRO A 3 12.26 -7.13 32.61
N TYR A 4 10.92 -7.10 32.65
CA TYR A 4 10.04 -8.11 32.07
C TYR A 4 10.28 -8.27 30.56
N ALA A 5 10.87 -9.40 30.17
CA ALA A 5 10.88 -9.89 28.80
C ALA A 5 9.46 -10.34 28.43
N GLY A 6 8.77 -9.60 27.55
CA GLY A 6 7.43 -10.01 27.10
C GLY A 6 6.64 -9.00 26.29
N ARG A 7 6.99 -7.71 26.30
CA ARG A 7 6.36 -6.75 25.39
C ARG A 7 7.18 -6.68 24.10
N THR A 8 6.74 -7.40 23.07
CA THR A 8 7.19 -7.11 21.70
C THR A 8 6.97 -5.61 21.45
N PRO A 9 7.98 -4.86 20.98
CA PRO A 9 7.79 -3.47 20.62
C PRO A 9 6.59 -3.35 19.66
N HIS A 10 5.76 -2.32 19.83
CA HIS A 10 4.69 -2.07 18.86
C HIS A 10 5.31 -1.91 17.47
N LYS A 11 5.02 -2.86 16.55
CA LYS A 11 5.48 -2.79 15.16
C LYS A 11 4.83 -1.59 14.46
N THR A 12 5.64 -0.79 13.78
CA THR A 12 5.13 0.28 12.89
C THR A 12 4.60 -0.32 11.59
N LEU A 13 3.85 0.47 10.80
CA LEU A 13 3.41 0.04 9.46
C LEU A 13 4.60 -0.36 8.58
N TRP A 14 5.72 0.35 8.69
CA TRP A 14 6.93 0.06 7.92
C TRP A 14 7.65 -1.21 8.38
N ASP A 15 7.57 -1.55 9.67
CA ASP A 15 8.14 -2.81 10.17
C ASP A 15 7.36 -3.99 9.60
N VAL A 16 6.02 -3.90 9.60
CA VAL A 16 5.14 -4.91 8.99
C VAL A 16 5.37 -4.98 7.48
N ALA A 17 5.45 -3.83 6.80
CA ALA A 17 5.75 -3.81 5.36
C ALA A 17 7.10 -4.47 5.07
N ARG A 18 8.15 -4.15 5.84
CA ARG A 18 9.47 -4.77 5.68
C ARG A 18 9.43 -6.29 5.89
N GLU A 19 8.71 -6.75 6.90
CA GLU A 19 8.54 -8.17 7.18
C GLU A 19 7.82 -8.89 6.03
N ILE A 20 6.71 -8.32 5.53
CA ILE A 20 6.00 -8.89 4.38
C ILE A 20 6.93 -8.97 3.17
N LEU A 21 7.66 -7.89 2.87
CA LEU A 21 8.57 -7.84 1.72
C LEU A 21 9.79 -8.77 1.89
N SER A 22 10.13 -9.18 3.11
CA SER A 22 11.25 -10.11 3.36
C SER A 22 11.01 -11.52 2.84
N TYR A 23 9.75 -11.87 2.57
CA TYR A 23 9.37 -13.16 1.97
C TYR A 23 9.34 -13.14 0.44
N ALA A 24 9.66 -12.01 -0.20
CA ALA A 24 9.59 -11.86 -1.65
C ALA A 24 10.99 -11.71 -2.27
N ASP A 25 11.27 -12.48 -3.32
CA ASP A 25 12.48 -12.32 -4.13
C ASP A 25 12.41 -11.08 -5.03
N VAL A 26 11.19 -10.75 -5.48
CA VAL A 26 10.90 -9.62 -6.37
C VAL A 26 9.62 -8.92 -5.95
N VAL A 27 9.64 -7.59 -5.97
CA VAL A 27 8.50 -6.73 -5.67
C VAL A 27 8.29 -5.79 -6.85
N ILE A 28 7.09 -5.81 -7.41
CA ILE A 28 6.65 -4.87 -8.43
C ILE A 28 5.46 -4.11 -7.89
N GLY A 29 5.58 -2.78 -7.83
CA GLY A 29 4.58 -1.92 -7.22
C GLY A 29 4.34 -0.66 -8.02
N SER A 30 3.07 -0.26 -8.11
CA SER A 30 2.71 1.09 -8.56
C SER A 30 2.79 2.05 -7.38
N LEU A 31 3.56 3.13 -7.54
CA LEU A 31 3.70 4.14 -6.49
C LEU A 31 2.48 5.06 -6.43
N THR A 32 1.62 5.05 -7.45
CA THR A 32 0.47 5.97 -7.55
C THR A 32 -0.70 5.67 -6.61
N LYS A 33 -0.54 4.64 -5.78
CA LYS A 33 -1.57 4.17 -4.84
C LYS A 33 -1.32 4.73 -3.46
N ASP A 34 -0.63 3.96 -2.62
CA ASP A 34 -0.48 4.27 -1.21
C ASP A 34 0.58 5.35 -0.92
N PHE A 35 1.38 5.75 -1.92
CA PHE A 35 2.54 6.62 -1.70
C PHE A 35 2.31 8.10 -2.04
N CYS A 36 1.06 8.49 -2.27
CA CYS A 36 0.65 9.89 -2.49
C CYS A 36 1.39 10.60 -3.63
N VAL A 37 1.72 9.87 -4.70
CA VAL A 37 2.27 10.40 -5.95
C VAL A 37 1.32 10.07 -7.10
N ASP A 38 1.34 10.86 -8.17
CA ASP A 38 0.50 10.67 -9.36
C ASP A 38 1.20 9.85 -10.46
N LYS A 39 2.52 9.65 -10.34
CA LYS A 39 3.34 8.85 -11.25
C LYS A 39 4.31 7.95 -10.52
N GLY A 40 4.68 6.85 -11.19
CA GLY A 40 5.80 6.00 -10.77
C GLY A 40 5.44 4.55 -10.51
N GLY A 41 6.47 3.73 -10.67
CA GLY A 41 6.49 2.32 -10.30
C GLY A 41 7.85 1.96 -9.74
N VAL A 42 7.89 0.88 -8.96
CA VAL A 42 9.10 0.33 -8.38
C VAL A 42 9.20 -1.14 -8.77
N ILE A 43 10.40 -1.55 -9.18
CA ILE A 43 10.80 -2.95 -9.27
C ILE A 43 11.97 -3.10 -8.32
N ALA A 44 11.83 -3.93 -7.29
CA ALA A 44 12.88 -4.27 -6.34
C ALA A 44 13.16 -5.77 -6.41
N THR A 45 14.43 -6.15 -6.37
CA THR A 45 14.88 -7.54 -6.36
C THR A 45 16.17 -7.64 -5.55
N ASN A 46 16.38 -8.78 -4.90
CA ASN A 46 17.65 -9.11 -4.25
C ASN A 46 18.64 -9.78 -5.22
N ASP A 47 18.19 -10.20 -6.41
CA ASP A 47 19.03 -10.85 -7.43
C ASP A 47 19.74 -9.78 -8.30
N GLU A 48 21.06 -9.75 -8.20
CA GLU A 48 21.89 -8.80 -8.94
C GLU A 48 21.84 -9.02 -10.47
N LYS A 49 21.75 -10.27 -10.94
CA LYS A 49 21.66 -10.56 -12.38
C LYS A 49 20.34 -10.06 -12.94
N LEU A 50 19.25 -10.27 -12.19
CA LEU A 50 17.94 -9.75 -12.56
C LEU A 50 17.93 -8.22 -12.57
N PHE A 51 18.51 -7.59 -11.54
CA PHE A 51 18.65 -6.13 -11.47
C PHE A 51 19.36 -5.56 -12.70
N ARG A 52 20.53 -6.12 -13.05
CA ARG A 52 21.31 -5.68 -14.22
C ARG A 52 20.52 -5.84 -15.52
N ARG A 53 19.80 -6.95 -15.68
CA ARG A 53 18.97 -7.19 -16.88
C ARG A 53 17.82 -6.19 -17.00
N ILE A 54 17.15 -5.85 -15.89
CA ILE A 54 16.11 -4.82 -15.85
C ILE A 54 16.69 -3.45 -16.22
N GLN A 55 17.87 -3.10 -15.69
CA GLN A 55 18.54 -1.84 -16.04
C GLN A 55 18.88 -1.77 -17.54
N SER A 56 19.39 -2.86 -18.12
CA SER A 56 19.67 -2.91 -19.58
C SER A 56 18.41 -2.73 -20.41
N LEU A 57 17.29 -3.35 -20.03
CA LEU A 57 16.00 -3.17 -20.72
C LEU A 57 15.51 -1.73 -20.65
N ILE A 58 15.57 -1.09 -19.47
CA ILE A 58 15.18 0.32 -19.29
C ILE A 58 16.03 1.25 -20.19
N GLN A 59 17.33 0.97 -20.32
CA GLN A 59 18.22 1.74 -21.19
C GLN A 59 17.93 1.53 -22.67
N GLN A 60 17.59 0.30 -23.09
CA GLN A 60 17.34 -0.06 -24.48
C GLN A 60 15.99 0.43 -24.99
N GLU A 61 14.92 0.18 -24.23
CA GLU A 61 13.55 0.46 -24.65
C GLU A 61 13.17 1.93 -24.44
N GLY A 62 13.94 2.65 -23.63
CA GLY A 62 13.58 3.98 -23.16
C GLY A 62 12.41 3.87 -22.18
N GLY A 63 12.67 4.14 -20.91
CA GLY A 63 11.63 4.02 -19.90
C GLY A 63 12.04 4.48 -18.51
N GLY A 64 11.10 4.35 -17.59
CA GLY A 64 11.27 4.79 -16.22
C GLY A 64 11.07 6.30 -16.04
N LEU A 65 11.21 6.74 -14.80
CA LEU A 65 10.98 8.11 -14.40
C LEU A 65 12.14 9.02 -14.83
N ASN A 66 11.81 10.23 -15.29
CA ASN A 66 12.84 11.26 -15.52
C ASN A 66 13.43 11.75 -14.19
N VAL A 67 14.48 12.58 -14.25
CA VAL A 67 15.20 13.03 -13.03
C VAL A 67 14.30 13.82 -12.07
N ILE A 68 13.39 14.64 -12.60
CA ILE A 68 12.45 15.42 -11.78
C ILE A 68 11.43 14.50 -11.11
N GLU A 69 10.86 13.56 -11.87
CA GLU A 69 9.91 12.57 -11.35
C GLU A 69 10.56 11.65 -10.30
N LYS A 70 11.81 11.22 -10.51
CA LYS A 70 12.59 10.48 -9.50
C LYS A 70 12.77 11.28 -8.21
N LYS A 71 13.07 12.58 -8.33
CA LYS A 71 13.21 13.48 -7.17
C LYS A 71 11.89 13.63 -6.42
N LEU A 72 10.78 13.82 -7.14
CA LEU A 72 9.45 13.93 -6.53
C LEU A 72 9.07 12.65 -5.78
N VAL A 73 9.27 11.49 -6.39
CA VAL A 73 9.05 10.19 -5.74
C VAL A 73 9.92 10.03 -4.49
N ALA A 74 11.20 10.35 -4.58
CA ALA A 74 12.10 10.27 -3.43
C ALA A 74 11.65 11.17 -2.27
N LEU A 75 11.24 12.41 -2.56
CA LEU A 75 10.71 13.35 -1.57
C LEU A 75 9.38 12.87 -0.96
N ALA A 76 8.50 12.26 -1.75
CA ALA A 76 7.25 11.71 -1.27
C ALA A 76 7.50 10.53 -0.30
N LEU A 77 8.41 9.61 -0.66
CA LEU A 77 8.75 8.45 0.17
C LEU A 77 9.43 8.82 1.50
N GLN A 78 10.03 10.01 1.61
CA GLN A 78 10.52 10.54 2.89
C GLN A 78 9.39 10.93 3.85
N LYS A 79 8.19 11.24 3.35
CA LYS A 79 7.02 11.65 4.16
C LYS A 79 6.25 10.45 4.73
N ARG A 80 6.95 9.54 5.38
CA ARG A 80 6.40 8.26 5.91
C ARG A 80 5.14 8.41 6.76
N LYS A 81 5.12 9.37 7.68
CA LYS A 81 3.96 9.63 8.55
C LYS A 81 2.73 10.11 7.76
N HIS A 82 2.94 10.86 6.69
CA HIS A 82 1.86 11.32 5.83
C HIS A 82 1.25 10.16 5.04
N ILE A 83 2.10 9.29 4.49
CA ILE A 83 1.71 8.04 3.81
C ILE A 83 0.88 7.16 4.75
N GLU A 84 1.38 6.90 5.97
CA GLU A 84 0.66 6.13 6.98
C GLU A 84 -0.72 6.69 7.28
N ALA A 85 -0.81 7.99 7.56
CA ALA A 85 -2.06 8.66 7.84
C ALA A 85 -3.05 8.56 6.66
N GLY A 86 -2.55 8.76 5.43
CA GLY A 86 -3.34 8.64 4.21
C GLY A 86 -3.89 7.23 4.00
N VAL A 87 -3.08 6.19 4.20
CA VAL A 87 -3.51 4.79 4.10
C VAL A 87 -4.58 4.47 5.14
N VAL A 88 -4.37 4.85 6.41
CA VAL A 88 -5.36 4.63 7.47
C VAL A 88 -6.67 5.36 7.20
N GLN A 89 -6.59 6.62 6.76
CA GLN A 89 -7.77 7.40 6.40
C GLN A 89 -8.53 6.76 5.23
N ARG A 90 -7.81 6.33 4.18
CA ARG A 90 -8.39 5.62 3.03
C ARG A 90 -9.11 4.35 3.47
N MET A 91 -8.48 3.52 4.31
CA MET A 91 -9.09 2.28 4.82
C MET A 91 -10.38 2.57 5.61
N ARG A 92 -10.36 3.57 6.49
CA ARG A 92 -11.56 3.99 7.25
C ARG A 92 -12.69 4.47 6.33
N ALA A 93 -12.35 5.26 5.31
CA ALA A 93 -13.33 5.75 4.34
C ALA A 93 -13.97 4.59 3.55
N VAL A 94 -13.16 3.67 3.03
CA VAL A 94 -13.64 2.47 2.32
C VAL A 94 -14.54 1.62 3.22
N GLU A 95 -14.15 1.42 4.48
CA GLU A 95 -14.96 0.67 5.44
C GLU A 95 -16.31 1.34 5.71
N ALA A 96 -16.33 2.66 5.92
CA ALA A 96 -17.56 3.41 6.14
C ALA A 96 -18.51 3.31 4.93
N THR A 97 -17.97 3.47 3.71
CA THR A 97 -18.73 3.31 2.47
C THR A 97 -19.28 1.89 2.34
N TRP A 98 -18.46 0.87 2.60
CA TRP A 98 -18.87 -0.53 2.56
C TRP A 98 -20.01 -0.83 3.54
N ARG A 99 -19.90 -0.38 4.80
CA ARG A 99 -20.93 -0.57 5.83
C ARG A 99 -22.25 0.11 5.46
N SER A 100 -22.19 1.32 4.90
CA SER A 100 -23.37 2.05 4.43
C SER A 100 -24.09 1.29 3.30
N GLN A 101 -23.33 0.84 2.28
CA GLN A 101 -23.89 0.08 1.17
C GLN A 101 -24.47 -1.25 1.63
N ARG A 102 -23.77 -2.01 2.48
CA ARG A 102 -24.25 -3.28 3.01
C ARG A 102 -25.57 -3.13 3.79
N SER A 103 -25.68 -2.09 4.62
CA SER A 103 -26.91 -1.80 5.36
C SER A 103 -28.05 -1.38 4.43
N GLY A 104 -27.76 -0.63 3.37
CA GLY A 104 -28.73 -0.26 2.35
C GLY A 104 -29.21 -1.45 1.50
N TRP A 105 -28.31 -2.38 1.18
CA TRP A 105 -28.63 -3.63 0.49
C TRP A 105 -29.49 -4.55 1.34
N ALA A 106 -29.17 -4.72 2.63
CA ALA A 106 -29.96 -5.52 3.55
C ALA A 106 -31.41 -5.01 3.68
N ARG A 107 -31.62 -3.69 3.67
CA ARG A 107 -32.97 -3.09 3.68
C ARG A 107 -33.76 -3.32 2.39
N ARG A 108 -33.09 -3.34 1.24
CA ARG A 108 -33.74 -3.60 -0.06
C ARG A 108 -34.04 -5.08 -0.33
N ALA A 109 -33.28 -5.98 0.29
CA ALA A 109 -33.45 -7.42 0.14
C ALA A 109 -34.45 -8.03 1.15
N ALA A 110 -34.98 -7.23 2.09
CA ALA A 110 -36.00 -7.70 3.03
C ALA A 110 -37.33 -7.92 2.30
N PRO A 111 -38.00 -9.08 2.48
CA PRO A 111 -39.33 -9.29 1.92
C PRO A 111 -40.32 -8.28 2.51
N PRO A 112 -41.34 -7.83 1.74
CA PRO A 112 -42.35 -6.92 2.26
C PRO A 112 -43.06 -7.53 3.47
N PRO A 113 -43.46 -6.73 4.47
CA PRO A 113 -44.20 -7.23 5.61
C PRO A 113 -45.50 -7.89 5.13
N SER A 114 -45.81 -9.06 5.68
CA SER A 114 -47.06 -9.76 5.39
C SER A 114 -48.25 -8.86 5.75
N PRO A 115 -49.30 -8.78 4.91
CA PRO A 115 -50.46 -7.98 5.22
C PRO A 115 -51.11 -8.53 6.50
N THR A 116 -51.28 -7.65 7.49
CA THR A 116 -52.02 -7.96 8.71
C THR A 116 -53.50 -8.13 8.33
N ILE A 117 -54.07 -9.29 8.64
CA ILE A 117 -55.51 -9.59 8.50
C ILE A 117 -56.28 -8.93 9.64
#